data_AF-A0A7V1BDC2-F1
#
_entry.id   AF-A0A7V1BDC2-F1
#
_cell.length_a   1.000
_cell.length_b   1.000
_cell.length_c   1.000
_cell.angle_alpha   90.00
_cell.angle_beta   90.00
_cell.angle_gamma   90.00
#
_symmetry.space_group_name_H-M   'P 1'
#
loop_
_entity.id
_entity.type
_entity.pdbx_description
1 polymer ?
#
loop_
_entity_poly.entity_id
_entity_poly.type
_entity_poly.pdbx_seq_one_letter_code
_entity_poly.pdbx_strand_id
1 'polypeptide(L)'
;MTQNSKSGRTAEESKRFEAQIRSGRPLSLKALAYHLNVDEDKARHIVKKSNLEREGSTYPWRRIWRAIHGTEGSQLGSHLAALKEGHPDSQILDRIADLDAELRAPLISFATMAVLRGKEPDTLSKALRQGRKMLPYPIMEFGPRTRLFRPLEVRLWEHEGILLNLPRPLIIPTPEPEITADCETQNSRPQPDLSSPEGRKKALFGNGGADSETSAE
;
A
#
# COMPACT_ATOMS: atom_id res chain seq x y z
N MET A 1 -13.20 10.17 -25.09
CA MET A 1 -13.11 8.73 -24.77
C MET A 1 -11.67 8.30 -25.03
N THR A 2 -10.87 8.10 -23.99
CA THR A 2 -9.48 7.65 -24.12
C THR A 2 -9.27 6.54 -23.11
N GLN A 3 -9.48 5.30 -23.56
CA GLN A 3 -9.04 4.13 -22.82
C GLN A 3 -7.52 4.14 -22.83
N ASN A 4 -6.91 4.22 -21.65
CA ASN A 4 -5.47 4.13 -21.49
C ASN A 4 -5.06 2.66 -21.73
N SER A 5 -4.84 2.33 -23.00
CA SER A 5 -4.33 1.04 -23.47
C SER A 5 -2.87 0.87 -23.05
N LYS A 6 -2.62 0.51 -21.78
CA LYS A 6 -1.28 0.13 -21.30
C LYS A 6 -1.12 -1.32 -20.90
N SER A 7 -2.14 -2.14 -21.17
CA SER A 7 -1.99 -3.58 -21.12
C SER A 7 -2.58 -4.13 -22.41
N GLY A 8 -1.78 -4.81 -23.23
CA GLY A 8 -2.27 -5.65 -24.32
C GLY A 8 -3.03 -6.88 -23.80
N ARG A 9 -3.88 -6.68 -22.78
CA ARG A 9 -4.71 -7.69 -22.14
C ARG A 9 -5.92 -7.91 -23.04
N THR A 10 -6.18 -9.16 -23.39
CA THR A 10 -7.37 -9.49 -24.16
C THR A 10 -8.63 -9.33 -23.29
N ALA A 11 -9.79 -9.21 -23.93
CA ALA A 11 -11.07 -9.17 -23.23
C ALA A 11 -11.31 -10.49 -22.45
N GLU A 12 -10.85 -11.62 -22.98
CA GLU A 12 -10.95 -12.93 -22.34
C GLU A 12 -10.09 -13.03 -21.09
N GLU A 13 -8.85 -12.54 -21.13
CA GLU A 13 -7.99 -12.47 -19.94
C GLU A 13 -8.60 -11.58 -18.85
N SER A 14 -9.17 -10.44 -19.25
CA SER A 14 -9.81 -9.52 -18.32
C SER A 14 -11.01 -10.19 -17.63
N LYS A 15 -11.87 -10.88 -18.39
CA LYS A 15 -12.98 -11.67 -17.85
C LYS A 15 -12.50 -12.78 -16.92
N ARG A 16 -11.42 -13.48 -17.27
CA ARG A 16 -10.84 -14.54 -16.43
C ARG A 16 -10.34 -13.98 -15.10
N PHE A 17 -9.62 -12.86 -15.11
CA PHE A 17 -9.14 -12.23 -13.88
C PHE A 17 -10.29 -11.70 -13.03
N GLU A 18 -11.30 -11.11 -13.65
CA GLU A 18 -12.51 -10.67 -12.95
C GLU A 18 -13.24 -11.84 -12.27
N ALA A 19 -13.40 -12.98 -12.96
CA ALA A 19 -13.98 -14.18 -12.37
C ALA A 19 -13.13 -14.71 -11.20
N GLN A 20 -11.80 -14.74 -11.34
CA GLN A 20 -10.91 -15.14 -10.25
C GLN A 20 -11.04 -14.23 -9.03
N ILE A 21 -11.05 -12.92 -9.25
CA ILE A 21 -11.20 -11.92 -8.20
C ILE A 21 -12.53 -12.10 -7.46
N ARG A 22 -13.65 -12.20 -8.19
CA ARG A 22 -14.98 -12.39 -7.59
C ARG A 22 -15.09 -13.70 -6.81
N SER A 23 -14.41 -14.76 -7.27
CA SER A 23 -14.44 -16.06 -6.60
C SER A 23 -13.83 -16.08 -5.19
N GLY A 24 -13.04 -15.06 -4.82
CA GLY A 24 -12.34 -15.04 -3.52
C GLY A 24 -11.18 -16.01 -3.39
N ARG A 25 -10.79 -16.66 -4.50
CA ARG A 25 -9.59 -17.50 -4.54
C ARG A 25 -8.33 -16.64 -4.47
N PRO A 26 -7.22 -17.17 -3.94
CA PRO A 26 -5.92 -16.50 -4.00
C PRO A 26 -5.57 -16.01 -5.41
N LEU A 27 -4.97 -14.83 -5.50
CA LEU A 27 -4.67 -14.18 -6.77
C LEU A 27 -3.27 -14.55 -7.27
N SER A 28 -3.14 -14.80 -8.56
CA SER A 28 -1.82 -14.75 -9.20
C SER A 28 -1.32 -13.29 -9.25
N LEU A 29 -0.02 -13.09 -9.48
CA LEU A 29 0.52 -11.73 -9.66
C LEU A 29 -0.18 -10.95 -10.78
N LYS A 30 -0.53 -11.62 -11.88
CA LYS A 30 -1.28 -11.00 -13.00
C LYS A 30 -2.69 -10.58 -12.61
N ALA A 31 -3.40 -11.45 -11.88
CA ALA A 31 -4.73 -11.12 -11.37
C ALA A 31 -4.67 -10.00 -10.32
N LEU A 32 -3.63 -9.99 -9.48
CA LEU A 32 -3.38 -8.89 -8.54
C LEU A 32 -3.08 -7.58 -9.27
N ALA A 33 -2.25 -7.60 -10.32
CA ALA A 33 -1.99 -6.42 -11.15
C ALA A 33 -3.28 -5.89 -11.81
N TYR A 34 -4.14 -6.81 -12.26
CA TYR A 34 -5.48 -6.47 -12.76
C TYR A 34 -6.33 -5.81 -11.69
N HIS A 35 -6.41 -6.40 -10.49
CA HIS A 35 -7.14 -5.85 -9.34
C HIS A 35 -6.65 -4.44 -8.96
N LEU A 36 -5.34 -4.23 -8.93
CA LEU A 36 -4.72 -2.95 -8.62
C LEU A 36 -4.75 -1.95 -9.79
N ASN A 37 -5.27 -2.35 -10.95
CA ASN A 37 -5.32 -1.56 -12.17
C ASN A 37 -3.95 -0.97 -12.56
N VAL A 38 -2.93 -1.81 -12.50
CA VAL A 38 -1.54 -1.49 -12.88
C VAL A 38 -0.95 -2.56 -13.80
N ASP A 39 0.26 -2.29 -14.29
CA ASP A 39 1.10 -3.29 -14.94
C ASP A 39 1.75 -4.25 -13.92
N GLU A 40 2.25 -5.38 -14.40
CA GLU A 40 2.79 -6.45 -13.54
C GLU A 40 4.05 -6.00 -12.78
N ASP A 41 4.87 -5.14 -13.38
CA ASP A 41 6.08 -4.59 -12.75
C ASP A 41 5.73 -3.70 -11.56
N LYS A 42 4.77 -2.79 -11.72
CA LYS A 42 4.27 -1.99 -10.60
C LYS A 42 3.60 -2.85 -9.55
N ALA A 43 2.86 -3.90 -9.94
CA ALA A 43 2.28 -4.82 -8.97
C ALA A 43 3.38 -5.48 -8.12
N ARG A 44 4.52 -5.91 -8.71
CA ARG A 44 5.68 -6.41 -7.94
C ARG A 44 6.21 -5.36 -6.96
N HIS A 45 6.34 -4.11 -7.39
CA HIS A 45 6.78 -3.04 -6.51
C HIS A 45 5.80 -2.79 -5.35
N ILE A 46 4.50 -2.82 -5.62
CA ILE A 46 3.45 -2.69 -4.60
C ILE A 46 3.54 -3.84 -3.60
N VAL A 47 3.62 -5.09 -4.08
CA VAL A 47 3.78 -6.28 -3.25
C VAL A 47 4.97 -6.12 -2.30
N LYS A 48 6.13 -5.72 -2.82
CA LYS A 48 7.33 -5.50 -2.01
C LYS A 48 7.14 -4.37 -0.99
N LYS A 49 6.57 -3.23 -1.40
CA LYS A 49 6.37 -2.06 -0.53
C LYS A 49 5.36 -2.32 0.59
N SER A 50 4.32 -3.10 0.30
CA SER A 50 3.27 -3.47 1.24
C SER A 50 3.63 -4.67 2.12
N ASN A 51 4.83 -5.26 1.96
CA ASN A 51 5.21 -6.53 2.59
C ASN A 51 4.15 -7.63 2.38
N LEU A 52 3.55 -7.68 1.18
CA LEU A 52 2.51 -8.67 0.88
C LEU A 52 3.18 -10.02 0.63
N GLU A 53 3.08 -10.90 1.61
CA GLU A 53 3.60 -12.24 1.51
C GLU A 53 2.75 -13.15 0.61
N ARG A 54 3.41 -14.05 -0.11
CA ARG A 54 2.78 -15.05 -1.01
C ARG A 54 2.70 -16.42 -0.35
N GLU A 55 1.71 -17.20 -0.74
CA GLU A 55 1.60 -18.63 -0.44
C GLU A 55 1.76 -19.41 -1.76
N GLY A 56 2.89 -20.11 -1.90
CA GLY A 56 3.30 -20.71 -3.17
C GLY A 56 3.44 -19.64 -4.26
N SER A 57 2.62 -19.75 -5.31
CA SER A 57 2.60 -18.82 -6.46
C SER A 57 1.49 -17.77 -6.40
N THR A 58 0.75 -17.68 -5.28
CA THR A 58 -0.45 -16.84 -5.18
C THR A 58 -0.48 -15.97 -3.92
N TYR A 59 -1.37 -14.97 -3.94
CA TYR A 59 -1.60 -14.02 -2.86
C TYR A 59 -3.02 -14.24 -2.29
N PRO A 60 -3.14 -14.78 -1.07
CA PRO A 60 -4.44 -14.96 -0.41
C PRO A 60 -5.12 -13.63 -0.09
N TRP A 61 -6.45 -13.58 -0.22
CA TRP A 61 -7.23 -12.38 0.06
C TRP A 61 -7.07 -11.86 1.49
N ARG A 62 -6.96 -12.74 2.49
CA ARG A 62 -6.68 -12.34 3.87
C ARG A 62 -5.44 -11.43 3.97
N ARG A 63 -4.37 -11.75 3.24
CA ARG A 63 -3.13 -10.95 3.24
C ARG A 63 -3.29 -9.67 2.42
N ILE A 64 -3.98 -9.74 1.28
CA ILE A 64 -4.33 -8.58 0.44
C ILE A 64 -5.15 -7.55 1.24
N TRP A 65 -6.16 -7.99 1.99
CA TRP A 65 -6.99 -7.12 2.81
C TRP A 65 -6.18 -6.32 3.80
N ARG A 66 -5.28 -6.98 4.53
CA ARG A 66 -4.46 -6.32 5.54
C ARG A 66 -3.39 -5.42 4.92
N ALA A 67 -2.62 -5.94 3.96
CA ALA A 67 -1.42 -5.27 3.45
C ALA A 67 -1.70 -4.17 2.40
N ILE A 68 -2.78 -4.30 1.63
CA ILE A 68 -3.13 -3.38 0.55
C ILE A 68 -4.31 -2.51 0.95
N HIS A 69 -5.39 -3.13 1.43
CA HIS A 69 -6.60 -2.41 1.77
C HIS A 69 -6.57 -1.87 3.21
N GLY A 70 -5.67 -2.32 4.08
CA GLY A 70 -5.65 -1.88 5.48
C GLY A 70 -6.97 -2.20 6.20
N THR A 71 -7.57 -3.36 5.90
CA THR A 71 -8.80 -3.83 6.56
C THR A 71 -8.72 -5.31 6.95
N GLU A 72 -9.53 -5.70 7.93
CA GLU A 72 -9.68 -7.10 8.33
C GLU A 72 -10.87 -7.74 7.62
N GLY A 73 -10.60 -8.56 6.60
CA GLY A 73 -11.66 -9.19 5.79
C GLY A 73 -12.67 -10.02 6.58
N SER A 74 -12.24 -10.65 7.69
CA SER A 74 -13.15 -11.45 8.53
C SER A 74 -14.20 -10.62 9.26
N GLN A 75 -14.02 -9.30 9.38
CA GLN A 75 -14.95 -8.40 10.05
C GLN A 75 -15.96 -7.74 9.08
N LEU A 76 -15.83 -7.95 7.77
CA LEU A 76 -16.66 -7.26 6.77
C LEU A 76 -18.13 -7.67 6.81
N GLY A 77 -18.43 -8.94 7.16
CA GLY A 77 -19.80 -9.42 7.26
C GLY A 77 -20.60 -8.73 8.37
N SER A 78 -20.04 -8.70 9.59
CA SER A 78 -20.67 -7.99 10.72
C SER A 78 -20.70 -6.48 10.50
N HIS A 79 -19.67 -5.93 9.85
CA HIS A 79 -19.62 -4.52 9.49
C HIS A 79 -20.72 -4.11 8.50
N LEU A 80 -21.02 -4.95 7.50
CA LEU A 80 -22.13 -4.71 6.57
C LEU A 80 -23.48 -4.66 7.31
N ALA A 81 -23.71 -5.56 8.27
CA ALA A 81 -24.93 -5.54 9.06
C ALA A 81 -25.09 -4.24 9.84
N ALA A 82 -24.03 -3.79 10.52
CA ALA A 82 -24.02 -2.51 11.25
C ALA A 82 -24.22 -1.30 10.32
N LEU A 83 -23.64 -1.33 9.11
CA LEU A 83 -23.84 -0.27 8.11
C LEU A 83 -25.30 -0.21 7.63
N LYS A 84 -25.94 -1.35 7.38
CA LYS A 84 -27.36 -1.39 6.98
C LYS A 84 -28.28 -0.90 8.10
N GLU A 85 -27.97 -1.24 9.34
CA GLU A 85 -28.71 -0.77 10.51
C GLU A 85 -28.57 0.75 10.71
N GLY A 86 -27.35 1.29 10.55
CA GLY A 86 -27.09 2.72 10.65
C GLY A 86 -27.60 3.55 9.47
N HIS A 87 -27.88 2.91 8.33
CA HIS A 87 -28.33 3.55 7.09
C HIS A 87 -29.47 2.75 6.42
N PRO A 88 -30.64 2.62 7.08
CA PRO A 88 -31.73 1.77 6.60
C PRO A 88 -32.31 2.22 5.25
N ASP A 89 -32.20 3.51 4.91
CA ASP A 89 -32.70 4.07 3.66
C ASP A 89 -31.69 3.98 2.49
N SER A 90 -30.51 3.38 2.71
CA SER A 90 -29.46 3.26 1.70
C SER A 90 -29.84 2.22 0.64
N GLN A 91 -30.08 2.68 -0.59
CA GLN A 91 -30.40 1.81 -1.71
C GLN A 91 -29.17 1.04 -2.21
N ILE A 92 -27.97 1.63 -2.08
CA ILE A 92 -26.73 0.96 -2.43
C ILE A 92 -26.44 -0.15 -1.43
N LEU A 93 -26.45 0.12 -0.12
CA LEU A 93 -26.13 -0.88 0.89
C LEU A 93 -27.15 -2.01 0.89
N ASP A 94 -28.46 -1.72 0.78
CA ASP A 94 -29.51 -2.73 0.78
C ASP A 94 -29.25 -3.84 -0.27
N ARG A 95 -28.79 -3.45 -1.47
CA ARG A 95 -28.47 -4.36 -2.58
C ARG A 95 -27.18 -5.17 -2.40
N ILE A 96 -26.34 -4.83 -1.43
CA ILE A 96 -25.10 -5.57 -1.16
C ILE A 96 -25.45 -6.80 -0.33
N ALA A 97 -25.26 -7.97 -0.93
CA ALA A 97 -25.39 -9.25 -0.23
C ALA A 97 -24.11 -9.59 0.55
N ASP A 98 -22.94 -9.31 -0.04
CA ASP A 98 -21.63 -9.61 0.53
C ASP A 98 -20.68 -8.44 0.29
N LEU A 99 -20.28 -7.79 1.39
CA LEU A 99 -19.36 -6.65 1.33
C LEU A 99 -17.95 -7.07 0.90
N ASP A 100 -17.50 -8.28 1.25
CA ASP A 100 -16.19 -8.77 0.83
C ASP A 100 -16.15 -8.91 -0.70
N ALA A 101 -17.17 -9.52 -1.30
CA ALA A 101 -17.28 -9.65 -2.76
C ALA A 101 -17.31 -8.29 -3.47
N GLU A 102 -18.05 -7.31 -2.96
CA GLU A 102 -18.09 -5.96 -3.54
C GLU A 102 -16.74 -5.24 -3.46
N LEU A 103 -16.03 -5.37 -2.33
CA LEU A 103 -14.72 -4.74 -2.14
C LEU A 103 -13.61 -5.39 -2.95
N ARG A 104 -13.79 -6.64 -3.40
CA ARG A 104 -12.86 -7.30 -4.31
C ARG A 104 -12.89 -6.68 -5.71
N ALA A 105 -13.87 -5.85 -6.05
CA ALA A 105 -13.90 -5.18 -7.35
C ALA A 105 -12.58 -4.47 -7.67
N PRO A 106 -12.11 -4.49 -8.93
CA PRO A 106 -10.87 -3.84 -9.33
C PRO A 106 -10.83 -2.37 -8.90
N LEU A 107 -9.68 -1.96 -8.36
CA LEU A 107 -9.45 -0.61 -7.90
C LEU A 107 -9.43 0.37 -9.06
N ILE A 108 -9.87 1.59 -8.79
CA ILE A 108 -9.88 2.66 -9.79
C ILE A 108 -8.75 3.66 -9.52
N SER A 109 -8.21 4.20 -10.60
CA SER A 109 -7.18 5.24 -10.53
C SER A 109 -7.77 6.55 -10.03
N PHE A 110 -6.91 7.46 -9.56
CA PHE A 110 -7.30 8.83 -9.23
C PHE A 110 -8.04 9.55 -10.37
N ALA A 111 -7.60 9.37 -11.61
CA ALA A 111 -8.23 9.99 -12.77
C ALA A 111 -9.65 9.46 -12.98
N THR A 112 -9.84 8.14 -12.91
CA THR A 112 -11.15 7.50 -12.98
C THR A 112 -12.06 7.96 -11.85
N MET A 113 -11.56 7.99 -10.62
CA MET A 113 -12.30 8.48 -9.46
C MET A 113 -12.73 9.93 -9.65
N ALA A 114 -11.83 10.83 -10.07
CA ALA A 114 -12.15 12.24 -10.29
C ALA A 114 -13.29 12.40 -11.32
N VAL A 115 -13.24 11.63 -12.41
CA VAL A 115 -14.30 11.61 -13.43
C VAL A 115 -15.63 11.15 -12.87
N LEU A 116 -15.66 10.09 -12.04
CA LEU A 116 -16.89 9.62 -11.39
C LEU A 116 -17.54 10.69 -10.49
N ARG A 117 -16.76 11.65 -10.00
CA ARG A 117 -17.23 12.80 -9.21
C ARG A 117 -17.58 14.03 -10.05
N GLY A 118 -17.55 13.91 -11.38
CA GLY A 118 -17.70 15.04 -12.29
C GLY A 118 -16.61 16.10 -12.10
N LYS A 119 -15.38 15.71 -11.75
CA LYS A 119 -14.23 16.62 -11.57
C LYS A 119 -13.14 16.33 -12.60
N GLU A 120 -12.49 17.40 -13.03
CA GLU A 120 -11.27 17.30 -13.83
C GLU A 120 -10.10 16.83 -12.94
N PRO A 121 -9.36 15.77 -13.33
CA PRO A 121 -8.33 15.16 -12.49
C PRO A 121 -7.22 16.11 -12.04
N ASP A 122 -6.66 16.93 -12.92
CA ASP A 122 -5.50 17.77 -12.55
C ASP A 122 -5.92 18.88 -11.58
N THR A 123 -7.10 19.47 -11.80
CA THR A 123 -7.74 20.45 -10.93
C THR A 123 -8.02 19.87 -9.56
N LEU A 124 -8.62 18.66 -9.49
CA LEU A 124 -8.87 18.00 -8.21
C LEU A 124 -7.54 17.66 -7.52
N SER A 125 -6.55 17.16 -8.25
CA SER A 125 -5.25 16.84 -7.68
C SER A 125 -4.56 18.09 -7.11
N LYS A 126 -4.64 19.23 -7.80
CA LYS A 126 -4.07 20.50 -7.32
C LYS A 126 -4.80 20.98 -6.07
N ALA A 127 -6.14 20.92 -6.06
CA ALA A 127 -6.94 21.32 -4.91
C ALA A 127 -6.64 20.48 -3.65
N LEU A 128 -6.46 19.17 -3.80
CA LEU A 128 -6.07 18.28 -2.70
C LEU A 128 -4.66 18.60 -2.18
N ARG A 129 -3.66 18.79 -3.07
CA ARG A 129 -2.29 19.15 -2.66
C ARG A 129 -2.22 20.49 -1.92
N GLN A 130 -3.10 21.42 -2.28
CA GLN A 130 -3.19 22.75 -1.65
C GLN A 130 -4.05 22.77 -0.39
N GLY A 131 -4.60 21.63 0.05
CA GLY A 131 -5.50 21.55 1.20
C GLY A 131 -6.85 22.26 1.02
N ARG A 132 -7.20 22.69 -0.20
CA ARG A 132 -8.47 23.37 -0.51
C ARG A 132 -9.65 22.42 -0.54
N LYS A 133 -9.38 21.13 -0.69
CA LYS A 133 -10.36 20.04 -0.66
C LYS A 133 -9.77 18.87 0.10
N MET A 134 -10.64 18.06 0.69
CA MET A 134 -10.28 16.77 1.26
C MET A 134 -11.13 15.68 0.62
N LEU A 135 -10.59 14.47 0.54
CA LEU A 135 -11.37 13.29 0.20
C LEU A 135 -11.95 12.71 1.48
N PRO A 136 -13.23 12.32 1.47
CA PRO A 136 -13.93 11.81 2.66
C PRO A 136 -13.64 10.32 2.89
N TYR A 137 -13.08 9.63 1.90
CA TYR A 137 -12.66 8.23 1.95
C TYR A 137 -11.13 8.09 1.80
N PRO A 138 -10.55 6.98 2.28
CA PRO A 138 -9.11 6.78 2.29
C PRO A 138 -8.51 6.66 0.88
N ILE A 139 -7.25 7.08 0.75
CA ILE A 139 -6.44 6.92 -0.47
C ILE A 139 -5.46 5.77 -0.26
N MET A 140 -5.45 4.78 -1.16
CA MET A 140 -4.40 3.76 -1.17
C MET A 140 -3.20 4.26 -2.00
N GLU A 141 -2.15 4.69 -1.30
CA GLU A 141 -0.99 5.34 -1.92
C GLU A 141 0.22 4.40 -2.05
N PHE A 142 0.53 4.03 -3.29
CA PHE A 142 1.68 3.19 -3.62
C PHE A 142 2.82 3.95 -4.30
N GLY A 143 2.89 5.26 -4.06
CA GLY A 143 3.90 6.17 -4.60
C GLY A 143 3.28 7.48 -5.10
N PRO A 144 4.11 8.43 -5.59
CA PRO A 144 3.66 9.79 -5.90
C PRO A 144 2.56 9.88 -6.95
N ARG A 145 2.46 8.88 -7.82
CA ARG A 145 1.53 8.82 -8.95
C ARG A 145 0.51 7.69 -8.84
N THR A 146 0.67 6.77 -7.90
CA THR A 146 -0.19 5.58 -7.78
C THR A 146 -1.11 5.76 -6.60
N ARG A 147 -2.25 6.41 -6.87
CA ARG A 147 -3.34 6.61 -5.91
C ARG A 147 -4.54 5.80 -6.40
N LEU A 148 -4.93 4.81 -5.61
CA LEU A 148 -5.99 3.88 -5.91
C LEU A 148 -7.15 4.04 -4.93
N PHE A 149 -8.35 3.74 -5.41
CA PHE A 149 -9.60 3.90 -4.66
C PHE A 149 -10.48 2.68 -4.83
N ARG A 150 -11.26 2.36 -3.79
CA ARG A 150 -12.30 1.35 -3.89
C ARG A 150 -13.52 1.95 -4.57
N PRO A 151 -14.05 1.34 -5.65
CA PRO A 151 -15.20 1.88 -6.35
C PRO A 151 -16.43 2.05 -5.45
N LEU A 152 -16.65 1.11 -4.52
CA LEU A 152 -17.79 1.15 -3.60
C LEU A 152 -17.77 2.38 -2.70
N GLU A 153 -16.62 2.74 -2.11
CA GLU A 153 -16.49 3.92 -1.24
C GLU A 153 -16.80 5.21 -1.98
N VAL A 154 -16.33 5.32 -3.24
CA VAL A 154 -16.62 6.48 -4.08
C VAL A 154 -18.11 6.57 -4.38
N ARG A 155 -18.76 5.45 -4.74
CA ARG A 155 -20.20 5.42 -5.04
C ARG A 155 -21.06 5.75 -3.81
N LEU A 156 -20.79 5.13 -2.67
CA LEU A 156 -21.54 5.38 -1.43
C LEU A 156 -21.46 6.85 -1.02
N TRP A 157 -20.27 7.45 -1.12
CA TRP A 157 -20.11 8.85 -0.77
C TRP A 157 -20.82 9.79 -1.76
N GLU A 158 -20.60 9.60 -3.07
CA GLU A 158 -21.12 10.55 -4.07
C GLU A 158 -22.64 10.47 -4.23
N HIS A 159 -23.25 9.31 -4.02
CA HIS A 159 -24.70 9.13 -4.18
C HIS A 159 -25.48 9.25 -2.88
N GLU A 160 -24.91 8.83 -1.75
CA GLU A 160 -25.65 8.71 -0.48
C GLU A 160 -24.95 9.42 0.68
N GLY A 161 -23.75 9.99 0.48
CA GLY A 161 -22.99 10.64 1.55
C GLY A 161 -22.49 9.68 2.64
N ILE A 162 -22.46 8.38 2.36
CA ILE A 162 -22.12 7.35 3.34
C ILE A 162 -20.62 7.05 3.31
N LEU A 163 -20.02 7.00 4.50
CA LEU A 163 -18.65 6.57 4.70
C LEU A 163 -18.60 5.10 5.08
N LEU A 164 -17.83 4.32 4.33
CA LEU A 164 -17.74 2.89 4.59
C LEU A 164 -16.98 2.56 5.88
N ASN A 165 -16.04 3.40 6.33
CA ASN A 165 -15.30 3.28 7.60
C ASN A 165 -14.88 1.84 7.94
N LEU A 166 -14.11 1.23 7.03
CA LEU A 166 -13.75 -0.18 7.14
C LEU A 166 -12.99 -0.51 8.43
N PRO A 167 -13.24 -1.69 9.02
CA PRO A 167 -12.54 -2.14 10.22
C PRO A 167 -11.05 -2.28 9.95
N ARG A 168 -10.22 -1.78 10.86
CA ARG A 168 -8.76 -1.85 10.73
C ARG A 168 -8.24 -3.21 11.23
N PRO A 169 -7.17 -3.76 10.62
CA PRO A 169 -6.52 -4.96 11.13
C PRO A 169 -6.04 -4.74 12.56
N LEU A 170 -6.19 -5.75 13.40
CA LEU A 170 -5.54 -5.77 14.71
C LEU A 170 -4.03 -5.85 14.49
N ILE A 171 -3.33 -4.76 14.80
CA ILE A 171 -1.87 -4.78 14.85
C ILE A 171 -1.50 -5.46 16.17
N ILE A 172 -1.21 -6.75 16.12
CA ILE A 172 -0.57 -7.42 17.25
C ILE A 172 0.89 -6.96 17.20
N PRO A 173 1.38 -6.16 18.17
CA PRO A 173 2.78 -5.76 18.19
C PRO A 173 3.63 -7.03 18.22
N THR A 174 4.51 -7.17 17.24
CA THR A 174 5.55 -8.21 17.28
C THR A 174 6.40 -7.90 18.51
N PRO A 175 6.57 -8.83 19.47
CA PRO A 175 7.52 -8.61 20.55
C PRO A 175 8.89 -8.34 19.92
N GLU A 176 9.53 -7.24 20.31
CA GLU A 176 10.91 -6.97 19.94
C GLU A 176 11.75 -8.20 20.33
N PRO A 177 12.70 -8.64 19.49
CA PRO A 177 13.59 -9.72 19.88
C PRO A 177 14.36 -9.27 21.12
N GLU A 178 14.09 -9.92 22.25
CA GLU A 178 14.92 -9.82 23.44
C GLU A 178 16.34 -10.18 23.04
N ILE A 179 17.24 -9.21 23.10
CA ILE A 179 18.67 -9.46 23.00
C ILE A 179 19.01 -10.27 24.24
N THR A 180 19.06 -11.60 24.11
CA THR A 180 19.66 -12.46 25.13
C THR A 180 21.14 -12.08 25.20
N ALA A 181 21.47 -11.21 26.14
CA ALA A 181 22.83 -11.04 26.61
C ALA A 181 23.20 -12.35 27.29
N ASP A 182 23.92 -13.21 26.56
CA ASP A 182 24.51 -14.43 27.10
C ASP A 182 25.47 -14.04 28.24
N CYS A 183 25.03 -14.31 29.46
CA CYS A 183 25.89 -14.42 30.62
C CYS A 183 26.70 -15.71 30.50
N GLU A 184 27.99 -15.61 30.16
CA GLU A 184 28.96 -16.64 30.54
C GLU A 184 30.07 -16.06 31.42
N THR A 185 30.18 -16.70 32.59
CA THR A 185 31.00 -16.35 33.73
C THR A 185 32.42 -16.88 33.56
N GLN A 186 33.39 -15.97 33.70
CA GLN A 186 34.76 -16.10 34.22
C GLN A 186 35.67 -17.23 33.71
N ASN A 187 36.86 -16.82 33.23
CA ASN A 187 38.08 -17.46 33.70
C ASN A 187 39.25 -16.47 33.82
N SER A 188 39.86 -16.51 35.00
CA SER A 188 40.88 -15.60 35.52
C SER A 188 42.23 -15.74 34.82
N ARG A 189 42.92 -14.61 34.56
CA ARG A 189 44.39 -14.54 34.64
C ARG A 189 44.85 -13.11 34.98
N PRO A 190 45.95 -12.96 35.74
CA PRO A 190 46.28 -11.75 36.46
C PRO A 190 46.94 -10.69 35.58
N GLN A 191 46.64 -9.42 35.85
CA GLN A 191 47.35 -8.27 35.30
C GLN A 191 48.75 -8.15 35.93
N PRO A 192 49.78 -7.82 35.14
CA PRO A 192 50.86 -6.96 35.58
C PRO A 192 50.58 -5.50 35.17
N ASP A 193 50.98 -4.61 36.05
CA ASP A 193 50.75 -3.18 36.03
C ASP A 193 51.84 -2.42 35.24
N LEU A 194 51.50 -1.16 34.88
CA LEU A 194 52.37 -0.05 34.46
C LEU A 194 53.05 -0.09 33.08
N SER A 195 52.57 0.75 32.15
CA SER A 195 53.24 2.01 31.69
C SER A 195 52.84 2.42 30.26
N SER A 196 52.54 3.72 30.11
CA SER A 196 52.15 4.48 28.91
C SER A 196 53.36 4.79 28.00
N PRO A 197 53.27 5.58 26.91
CA PRO A 197 52.33 5.66 25.76
C PRO A 197 53.09 5.49 24.42
N GLU A 198 52.41 5.43 23.26
CA GLU A 198 52.77 6.19 22.04
C GLU A 198 51.91 5.81 20.82
N GLY A 199 51.69 6.78 19.93
CA GLY A 199 51.43 6.48 18.52
C GLY A 199 50.07 6.86 17.94
N ARG A 200 49.62 8.11 18.12
CA ARG A 200 48.65 8.75 17.22
C ARG A 200 49.13 8.62 15.76
N LYS A 201 48.34 8.01 14.88
CA LYS A 201 48.38 8.31 13.44
C LYS A 201 46.96 8.52 12.90
N LYS A 202 46.66 9.81 12.69
CA LYS A 202 45.59 10.28 11.81
C LYS A 202 46.03 10.08 10.36
N ALA A 203 45.11 9.68 9.50
CA ALA A 203 45.08 10.01 8.08
C ALA A 203 43.65 9.77 7.57
N LEU A 204 43.08 10.52 6.63
CA LEU A 204 43.26 11.88 6.15
C LEU A 204 42.00 12.06 5.29
N PHE A 205 41.10 12.98 5.64
CA PHE A 205 39.94 13.29 4.80
C PHE A 205 40.43 14.04 3.55
N GLY A 206 40.09 13.51 2.37
CA GLY A 206 40.27 14.18 1.09
C GLY A 206 39.05 15.05 0.76
N ASN A 207 39.31 16.33 0.56
CA ASN A 207 38.45 17.36 -0.03
C ASN A 207 39.43 18.51 -0.37
N GLY A 208 39.50 19.17 -1.52
CA GLY A 208 38.71 19.25 -2.74
C GLY A 208 39.04 20.63 -3.34
N GLY A 209 39.19 20.72 -4.66
CA GLY A 209 39.25 21.98 -5.44
C GLY A 209 40.62 22.68 -5.46
N ALA A 210 41.23 22.89 -6.64
CA ALA A 210 40.98 24.04 -7.55
C ALA A 210 41.87 25.24 -7.15
N ASP A 211 42.68 25.92 -7.97
CA ASP A 211 42.84 26.06 -9.42
C ASP A 211 44.23 26.69 -9.68
N SER A 212 44.62 26.74 -10.96
CA SER A 212 45.43 27.79 -11.63
C SER A 212 46.73 27.30 -12.26
N GLU A 213 46.60 27.07 -13.56
CA GLU A 213 47.63 27.01 -14.58
C GLU A 213 48.49 28.30 -14.70
N THR A 214 49.68 28.09 -15.27
CA THR A 214 50.50 29.00 -16.10
C THR A 214 51.33 30.13 -15.47
N SER A 215 52.65 29.93 -15.47
CA SER A 215 53.69 30.76 -16.13
C SER A 215 55.03 30.04 -15.94
N ALA A 216 55.68 29.48 -16.98
CA ALA A 216 56.58 30.15 -17.93
C ALA A 216 57.79 30.82 -17.25
N GLU A 217 58.93 30.10 -17.19
CA GLU A 217 60.20 30.39 -17.88
C GLU A 217 61.18 29.22 -17.72
#